data_AF-A0A7W9UIB9-F1
#
_entry.id   AF-A0A7W9UIB9-F1
#
_cell.length_a   1.000
_cell.length_b   1.000
_cell.length_c   1.000
_cell.angle_alpha   90.00
_cell.angle_beta   90.00
_cell.angle_gamma   90.00
#
_symmetry.space_group_name_H-M   'P 1'
#
loop_
_entity.id
_entity.type
_entity.pdbx_description
1 polymer ?
#
loop_
_entity_poly.entity_id
_entity_poly.type
_entity_poly.pdbx_seq_one_letter_code
_entity_poly.pdbx_strand_id
1 'polypeptide(L)' 'MIDLTVDGMVVQEVADIGPSAPSTPLQRAARRLQDVLPPGWHVDVVDAVRGPGQVAEPILRILMPER' A
#
# COMPACT_ATOMS: atom_id res chain seq x y z
N MET A 1 -0.81 -9.36 -27.90
CA MET A 1 0.31 -9.35 -26.94
C MET A 1 0.39 -7.91 -26.43
N ILE A 2 -0.06 -7.65 -25.19
CA ILE A 2 -0.12 -6.28 -24.66
C ILE A 2 1.15 -6.11 -23.82
N ASP A 3 2.05 -5.27 -24.30
CA ASP A 3 3.23 -4.79 -23.59
C ASP A 3 2.75 -3.76 -22.56
N LEU A 4 2.89 -4.09 -21.27
CA LEU A 4 2.54 -3.18 -20.17
C LEU A 4 3.83 -2.55 -19.67
N THR A 5 4.28 -1.50 -20.35
CA THR A 5 5.43 -0.71 -19.92
C THR A 5 4.99 0.17 -18.75
N VAL A 6 5.39 -0.19 -17.53
CA VAL A 6 5.18 0.62 -16.31
C VAL A 6 6.38 1.57 -16.19
N ASP A 7 6.15 2.83 -16.53
CA ASP A 7 7.10 3.93 -16.38
C ASP A 7 7.50 4.10 -14.90
N GLY A 8 8.78 3.82 -14.63
CA GLY A 8 9.62 4.43 -13.61
C GLY A 8 8.97 4.87 -12.29
N MET A 9 8.42 3.94 -11.50
CA MET A 9 8.15 4.19 -10.09
C MET A 9 9.26 3.54 -9.26
N VAL A 10 10.20 4.37 -8.78
CA VAL A 10 11.24 3.94 -7.84
C VAL A 10 10.53 3.58 -6.53
N VAL A 11 10.27 2.30 -6.32
CA VAL A 11 9.85 1.75 -5.04
C VAL A 11 11.04 1.89 -4.09
N GLN A 12 11.04 2.97 -3.31
CA GLN A 12 11.94 3.10 -2.18
C GLN A 12 11.60 1.98 -1.19
N GLU A 13 12.61 1.18 -0.87
CA GLU A 13 12.59 0.15 0.15
C GLU A 13 12.21 0.79 1.50
N VAL A 14 10.92 0.74 1.85
CA VAL A 14 10.41 1.26 3.12
C VAL A 14 10.67 0.24 4.23
N ALA A 15 11.91 0.24 4.71
CA ALA A 15 12.24 -0.24 6.04
C ALA A 15 11.84 0.82 7.05
N ASP A 16 10.63 0.72 7.62
CA ASP A 16 10.41 0.91 9.06
C ASP A 16 8.98 0.48 9.41
N ILE A 17 8.86 -0.66 10.09
CA ILE A 17 7.62 -1.07 10.77
C ILE A 17 7.63 -0.35 12.12
N GLY A 18 7.22 0.92 12.11
CA GLY A 18 7.07 1.79 13.29
C GLY A 18 5.60 2.13 13.62
N PRO A 19 5.25 2.46 14.87
CA PRO A 19 3.97 2.09 15.49
C PRO A 19 2.76 2.92 15.04
N SER A 20 1.76 2.22 14.51
CA SER A 20 0.31 2.34 14.79
C SER A 20 -0.18 3.69 15.33
N ALA A 21 -0.28 4.71 14.47
CA ALA A 21 -1.16 5.86 14.74
C ALA A 21 -2.62 5.44 14.47
N PRO A 22 -3.61 5.85 15.30
CA PRO A 22 -4.99 5.36 15.23
C PRO A 22 -5.75 5.91 14.02
N SER A 23 -5.42 5.43 12.82
CA SER A 23 -6.16 5.69 11.59
C SER A 23 -7.30 4.67 11.46
N THR A 24 -8.25 4.73 12.38
CA THR A 24 -9.32 3.71 12.46
C THR A 24 -10.20 3.61 11.20
N PRO A 25 -10.50 4.69 10.44
CA PRO A 25 -11.26 4.56 9.19
C PRO A 25 -10.51 3.77 8.13
N LEU A 26 -9.21 4.07 7.95
CA LEU A 26 -8.39 3.44 6.91
C LEU A 26 -8.04 2.00 7.27
N GLN A 27 -7.74 1.73 8.54
CA GLN A 27 -7.59 0.37 9.09
C GLN A 27 -8.87 -0.47 8.91
N ARG A 28 -10.05 0.12 9.15
CA ARG A 28 -11.33 -0.58 8.90
C ARG A 28 -11.53 -0.86 7.42
N ALA A 29 -11.18 0.09 6.55
CA ALA A 29 -11.25 -0.11 5.10
C ALA A 29 -10.28 -1.20 4.65
N ALA A 30 -9.05 -1.21 5.16
CA ALA A 30 -8.05 -2.26 4.91
C ALA A 30 -8.61 -3.63 5.28
N ARG A 31 -9.17 -3.77 6.49
CA ARG A 31 -9.78 -5.04 6.92
C ARG A 31 -10.95 -5.48 6.03
N ARG A 32 -11.86 -4.56 5.71
CA ARG A 32 -12.99 -4.85 4.82
C ARG A 32 -12.54 -5.28 3.43
N LEU A 33 -11.48 -4.67 2.91
CA LEU A 33 -10.89 -5.06 1.62
C LEU A 33 -10.20 -6.41 1.72
N GLN A 34 -9.42 -6.64 2.76
CA GLN A 34 -8.75 -7.93 3.00
C GLN A 34 -9.74 -9.08 3.08
N ASP A 35 -10.90 -8.88 3.71
CA ASP A 35 -11.95 -9.89 3.87
C ASP A 35 -12.62 -10.30 2.55
N VAL A 36 -12.56 -9.47 1.50
CA VAL A 36 -13.19 -9.76 0.19
C VAL A 36 -12.18 -10.15 -0.89
N LEU A 37 -10.88 -10.07 -0.61
CA LEU A 37 -9.85 -10.40 -1.59
C LEU A 37 -9.61 -11.91 -1.70
N PRO A 38 -9.18 -12.40 -2.88
CA PRO A 38 -8.80 -13.80 -3.05
C PRO A 38 -7.61 -14.19 -2.15
N PRO A 39 -7.44 -15.49 -1.87
CA PRO A 39 -6.24 -15.97 -1.19
C PRO A 39 -4.95 -15.51 -1.88
N GLY A 40 -3.93 -15.19 -1.07
CA GLY A 40 -2.63 -14.71 -1.56
C GLY A 40 -2.55 -13.20 -1.79
N TRP A 41 -3.67 -12.48 -1.75
CA TRP A 41 -3.69 -11.02 -1.81
C TRP A 41 -3.60 -10.40 -0.42
N HIS A 42 -2.92 -9.26 -0.30
CA HIS A 42 -2.75 -8.56 0.96
C HIS A 42 -3.07 -7.06 0.87
N VAL A 43 -3.54 -6.47 1.96
CA VAL A 43 -3.80 -5.02 2.06
C VAL A 43 -3.04 -4.42 3.24
N ASP A 44 -2.13 -3.50 2.94
CA ASP A 44 -1.39 -2.71 3.92
C ASP A 44 -1.93 -1.28 4.00
N VAL A 45 -1.73 -0.66 5.15
CA VAL A 45 -1.76 0.80 5.29
C VAL A 45 -0.32 1.28 5.32
N VAL A 46 0.05 2.16 4.40
CA VAL A 46 1.41 2.72 4.33
C VAL A 46 1.36 4.23 4.25
N ASP A 47 2.33 4.90 4.85
CA ASP A 47 2.51 6.34 4.69
C ASP A 47 3.29 6.60 3.40
N ALA A 48 2.65 7.26 2.43
CA ALA A 48 3.23 7.56 1.13
C ALA A 48 3.55 9.04 0.99
N VAL A 49 4.78 9.33 0.57
CA VAL A 49 5.24 10.68 0.20
C VAL A 49 5.09 10.82 -1.32
N ARG A 50 4.29 11.79 -1.78
CA ARG A 50 4.07 11.99 -3.24
C ARG A 50 5.04 12.98 -3.89
N GLY A 51 5.90 13.63 -3.11
CA GLY A 51 6.91 14.54 -3.65
C GLY A 51 7.85 15.10 -2.57
N PRO A 52 8.99 15.67 -2.97
CA PRO A 52 9.96 16.24 -2.03
C PRO A 52 9.31 17.39 -1.23
N GLY A 53 9.44 17.33 0.10
CA GLY A 53 8.89 18.31 1.02
C GLY A 53 7.41 18.12 1.40
N GLN A 54 6.76 17.05 0.92
CA GLN A 54 5.39 16.73 1.31
C GLN A 54 5.33 15.90 2.60
N VAL A 55 4.27 16.12 3.37
CA VAL A 55 3.91 15.28 4.52
C VAL A 55 3.42 13.94 3.99
N ALA A 56 3.89 12.84 4.59
CA ALA A 56 3.45 11.51 4.22
C ALA A 56 1.96 11.33 4.57
N GLU A 57 1.19 10.80 3.62
CA GLU A 57 -0.24 10.52 3.81
C GLU A 57 -0.47 9.01 3.93
N PRO A 58 -1.32 8.56 4.86
CA PRO A 58 -1.67 7.16 4.96
C PRO A 58 -2.55 6.76 3.77
N ILE A 59 -2.09 5.77 3.02
CA ILE A 59 -2.78 5.19 1.86
C ILE A 59 -2.94 3.68 2.04
N LEU A 60 -3.87 3.09 1.26
CA LEU A 60 -4.00 1.63 1.16
C LEU A 60 -3.13 1.12 0.02
N ARG A 61 -2.34 0.09 0.29
CA ARG A 61 -1.54 -0.63 -0.71
C ARG A 61 -2.02 -2.07 -0.81
N ILE A 62 -2.29 -2.52 -2.03
CA ILE A 62 -2.69 -3.90 -2.30
C ILE A 62 -1.50 -4.64 -2.89
N LEU A 63 -1.12 -5.75 -2.26
CA LEU A 63 -0.08 -6.66 -2.74
C LEU A 63 -0.74 -7.86 -3.42
N MET A 64 -0.25 -8.19 -4.61
CA MET A 64 -0.67 -9.37 -5.35
C MET A 64 0.23 -10.55 -4.96
N PRO A 65 -0.29 -11.80 -5.00
CA PRO A 65 0.56 -12.96 -4.82
C PRO A 65 1.61 -13.06 -5.94
N GLU A 66 2.84 -13.38 -5.55
CA GLU A 66 3.89 -13.77 -6.50
C GLU A 66 3.44 -15.04 -7.25
N ARG A 67 3.59 -15.04 -8.59
CA ARG A 67 3.11 -16.10 -9.47
C ARG A 67 3.93 -17.38 -9.40
#